data_AF-A0A7D5IP49-F1
#
_entry.id   AF-A0A7D5IP49-F1
#
_cell.length_a   1.000
_cell.length_b   1.000
_cell.length_c   1.000
_cell.angle_alpha   90.00
_cell.angle_beta   90.00
_cell.angle_gamma   90.00
#
_symmetry.space_group_name_H-M   'P 1'
#
loop_
_entity.id
_entity.type
_entity.pdbx_description
1 polymer ?
#
loop_
_entity_poly.entity_id
_entity_poly.type
_entity_poly.pdbx_seq_one_letter_code
_entity_poly.pdbx_strand_id
1 'polypeptide(L)'
;MSDVEIFYHALTSAAEAVQTRSSDVVLDNADIQGDDTGVGNPAHRATLRLEMHRRLSALHAAVLDRSGDASAVAASLSGIASRYGDLDRELTGRSEP
;
A
#
# COMPACT_ATOMS: atom_id res chain seq x y z
N MET A 1 3.74 -29.94 -5.30
CA MET A 1 3.79 -28.52 -5.65
C MET A 1 5.13 -28.29 -6.31
N SER A 2 5.16 -27.82 -7.57
CA SER A 2 6.40 -27.60 -8.32
C SER A 2 7.15 -26.35 -7.80
N ASP A 3 8.45 -26.24 -8.06
CA ASP A 3 9.23 -25.05 -7.69
C ASP A 3 8.66 -23.76 -8.33
N VAL A 4 8.02 -23.92 -9.50
CA VAL A 4 7.32 -22.86 -10.23
C VAL A 4 6.10 -22.39 -9.45
N GLU A 5 5.26 -23.32 -8.99
CA GLU A 5 4.08 -23.03 -8.17
C GLU A 5 4.47 -22.34 -6.86
N ILE A 6 5.58 -22.77 -6.23
CA ILE A 6 6.12 -22.12 -5.01
C ILE A 6 6.51 -20.67 -5.29
N PHE A 7 7.25 -20.42 -6.37
CA PHE A 7 7.70 -19.08 -6.73
C PHE A 7 6.53 -18.16 -7.13
N TYR A 8 5.57 -18.69 -7.90
CA TYR A 8 4.33 -17.98 -8.25
C TYR A 8 3.54 -17.58 -7.00
N HIS A 9 3.33 -18.52 -6.08
CA HIS A 9 2.64 -18.23 -4.82
C HIS A 9 3.40 -17.21 -3.96
N ALA A 10 4.73 -17.28 -3.90
CA ALA A 10 5.53 -16.32 -3.17
C ALA A 10 5.39 -14.88 -3.71
N LEU A 11 5.43 -14.71 -5.03
CA LEU A 11 5.25 -13.40 -5.68
C LEU A 11 3.83 -12.84 -5.47
N THR A 12 2.83 -13.70 -5.61
CA THR A 12 1.42 -13.29 -5.43
C THR A 12 1.14 -12.91 -3.99
N SER A 13 1.60 -13.71 -3.03
CA SER A 13 1.48 -13.42 -1.60
C SER A 13 2.22 -12.14 -1.21
N ALA A 14 3.40 -11.88 -1.80
CA ALA A 14 4.13 -10.64 -1.57
C ALA A 14 3.37 -9.42 -2.13
N ALA A 15 2.77 -9.52 -3.32
CA ALA A 15 1.96 -8.46 -3.91
C ALA A 15 0.75 -8.11 -3.03
N GLU A 16 0.02 -9.13 -2.56
CA GLU A 16 -1.11 -8.97 -1.64
C GLU A 16 -0.67 -8.31 -0.32
N ALA A 17 0.43 -8.78 0.28
CA ALA A 17 0.93 -8.21 1.53
C ALA A 17 1.32 -6.73 1.39
N VAL A 18 1.91 -6.33 0.26
CA VAL A 18 2.23 -4.93 -0.03
C VAL A 18 0.96 -4.10 -0.16
N GLN A 19 -0.06 -4.61 -0.86
CA GLN A 19 -1.33 -3.90 -1.04
C GLN A 19 -2.09 -3.72 0.29
N THR A 20 -2.14 -4.75 1.13
CA THR A 20 -2.76 -4.69 2.46
C THR A 20 -2.06 -3.64 3.32
N ARG A 21 -0.73 -3.71 3.46
CA ARG A 21 0.03 -2.75 4.26
C ARG A 21 -0.08 -1.31 3.73
N SER A 22 -0.14 -1.13 2.42
CA SER A 22 -0.37 0.19 1.80
C SER A 22 -1.72 0.75 2.22
N SER A 23 -2.75 -0.09 2.21
CA SER A 23 -4.11 0.28 2.59
C SER A 23 -4.21 0.60 4.09
N ASP A 24 -3.57 -0.21 4.94
CA ASP A 24 -3.52 0.00 6.39
C ASP A 24 -2.87 1.35 6.72
N VAL A 25 -1.75 1.68 6.08
CA VAL A 25 -1.07 2.97 6.32
C VAL A 25 -1.95 4.16 5.92
N VAL A 26 -2.75 4.04 4.86
CA VAL A 26 -3.71 5.10 4.46
C VAL A 26 -4.82 5.25 5.49
N LEU A 27 -5.36 4.14 6.01
CA LEU A 27 -6.39 4.15 7.05
C LEU A 27 -5.86 4.72 8.37
N ASP A 28 -4.73 4.23 8.85
CA ASP A 28 -4.06 4.72 10.06
C ASP A 28 -3.78 6.22 9.98
N ASN A 29 -3.34 6.68 8.81
CA ASN A 29 -3.10 8.10 8.57
C ASN A 29 -4.39 8.93 8.52
N ALA A 30 -5.51 8.37 8.04
CA ALA A 30 -6.81 9.06 8.06
C ALA A 30 -7.36 9.23 9.49
N ASP A 31 -7.00 8.33 10.40
CA ASP A 31 -7.34 8.43 11.83
C ASP A 31 -6.54 9.53 12.56
N ILE A 32 -5.42 9.99 11.98
CA ILE A 32 -4.65 11.12 12.53
C ILE A 32 -5.40 12.44 12.25
N GLN A 33 -6.31 12.80 13.15
CA GLN A 33 -7.03 14.07 13.07
C GLN A 33 -6.37 15.15 13.94
N GLY A 34 -6.26 16.36 13.38
CA GLY A 34 -5.67 17.51 14.07
C GLY A 34 -6.62 18.27 15.00
N ASP A 35 -7.91 17.94 14.91
CA ASP A 35 -8.99 18.60 15.64
C ASP A 35 -9.55 17.70 16.77
N ASP A 36 -9.00 16.50 17.02
CA ASP A 36 -9.50 15.61 18.07
C ASP A 36 -9.05 16.14 19.47
N THR A 37 -9.96 16.88 20.08
CA THR A 37 -9.76 17.77 21.20
C THR A 37 -9.66 17.04 22.54
N GLY A 38 -8.46 16.55 22.89
CA GLY A 38 -8.12 16.14 24.27
C GLY A 38 -7.60 17.29 25.15
N VAL A 39 -7.26 18.43 24.55
CA VAL A 39 -6.80 19.63 25.27
C VAL A 39 -7.85 20.69 24.99
N GLY A 40 -8.58 21.10 26.04
CA GLY A 40 -9.74 21.99 25.96
C GLY A 40 -9.57 23.03 24.85
N ASN A 41 -10.47 22.97 23.87
CA ASN A 41 -10.62 23.86 22.72
C ASN A 41 -9.51 24.92 22.66
N PRO A 42 -8.51 24.84 21.76
CA PRO A 42 -7.52 25.88 21.58
C PRO A 42 -8.16 27.13 20.93
N ALA A 43 -9.31 27.56 21.43
CA ALA A 43 -10.15 28.68 21.02
C ALA A 43 -9.40 30.03 20.95
N HIS A 44 -8.14 30.07 21.38
CA HIS A 44 -7.30 31.25 21.40
C HIS A 44 -5.93 31.06 20.71
N ARG A 45 -5.73 29.96 19.96
CA ARG A 45 -4.47 29.68 19.24
C ARG A 45 -4.70 29.34 17.76
N ALA A 46 -5.41 30.22 17.04
CA ALA A 46 -5.73 30.04 15.62
C ALA A 46 -4.50 29.73 14.75
N THR A 47 -3.36 30.39 15.01
CA THR A 47 -2.10 30.14 14.30
C THR A 47 -1.57 28.72 14.51
N LEU A 48 -1.70 28.18 15.73
CA LEU A 48 -1.28 26.81 16.02
C LEU A 48 -2.17 25.79 15.30
N ARG A 49 -3.49 26.03 15.28
CA ARG A 49 -4.44 25.18 14.56
C ARG A 49 -4.17 25.16 13.06
N LEU A 50 -3.90 26.34 12.47
CA LEU A 50 -3.53 26.46 11.06
C LEU A 50 -2.21 25.73 10.73
N GLU A 51 -1.20 25.86 11.57
CA GLU A 51 0.08 25.18 11.36
C GLU A 51 -0.05 23.65 11.51
N MET A 52 -0.81 23.17 12.49
CA MET A 52 -1.09 21.74 12.63
C MET A 52 -1.88 21.20 11.43
N HIS A 53 -2.92 21.92 11.01
CA HIS A 53 -3.67 21.57 9.81
C HIS A 53 -2.76 21.47 8.59
N ARG A 54 -1.89 22.46 8.35
CA ARG A 54 -0.93 22.44 7.24
C ARG A 54 0.00 21.21 7.29
N ARG A 55 0.53 20.88 8.48
CA ARG A 55 1.42 19.72 8.66
C ARG A 55 0.70 18.39 8.44
N LEU A 56 -0.53 18.26 8.93
CA LEU A 56 -1.33 17.06 8.75
C LEU A 56 -1.77 16.88 7.29
N SER A 57 -2.17 17.96 6.62
CA SER A 57 -2.44 17.91 5.17
C SER A 57 -1.21 17.48 4.37
N ALA A 58 -0.03 17.99 4.71
CA ALA A 58 1.22 17.57 4.07
C ALA A 58 1.56 16.10 4.35
N LEU A 59 1.34 15.63 5.58
CA LEU A 59 1.51 14.23 5.96
C LEU A 59 0.56 13.33 5.16
N HIS A 60 -0.73 13.67 5.11
CA HIS A 60 -1.71 12.87 4.38
C HIS A 60 -1.40 12.79 2.89
N ALA A 61 -0.93 13.89 2.28
CA ALA A 61 -0.49 13.88 0.89
C ALA A 61 0.72 12.97 0.66
N ALA A 62 1.72 13.01 1.56
CA ALA A 62 2.91 12.16 1.47
C ALA A 62 2.57 10.67 1.66
N VAL A 63 1.64 10.35 2.56
CA VAL A 63 1.14 8.98 2.76
C VAL A 63 0.42 8.48 1.51
N LEU A 64 -0.43 9.31 0.91
CA LEU A 64 -1.15 8.95 -0.31
C LEU A 64 -0.18 8.67 -1.47
N ASP A 65 0.83 9.53 -1.66
CA ASP A 65 1.86 9.35 -2.69
C ASP A 65 2.62 8.02 -2.48
N ARG A 66 3.06 7.76 -1.25
CA ARG A 66 3.75 6.52 -0.89
C ARG A 66 2.87 5.28 -1.05
N SER A 67 1.57 5.40 -0.83
CA SER A 67 0.61 4.32 -1.05
C SER A 67 0.47 3.99 -2.54
N GLY A 68 0.52 5.01 -3.40
CA GLY A 68 0.55 4.85 -4.86
C GLY A 68 1.80 4.12 -5.33
N ASP A 69 2.97 4.50 -4.82
CA ASP A 69 4.24 3.79 -5.10
C ASP A 69 4.17 2.31 -4.68
N ALA A 70 3.61 2.03 -3.49
CA ALA A 70 3.46 0.67 -3.00
C ALA A 70 2.51 -0.16 -3.89
N SER A 71 1.40 0.42 -4.34
CA SER A 71 0.50 -0.23 -5.29
C SER A 71 1.17 -0.49 -6.65
N ALA A 72 2.05 0.39 -7.12
CA ALA A 72 2.83 0.14 -8.34
C ALA A 72 3.82 -1.03 -8.18
N VAL A 73 4.42 -1.20 -6.99
CA VAL A 73 5.26 -2.36 -6.67
C VAL A 73 4.42 -3.65 -6.65
N ALA A 74 3.25 -3.64 -6.00
CA ALA A 74 2.35 -4.79 -5.98
C ALA A 74 1.93 -5.20 -7.41
N ALA A 75 1.56 -4.24 -8.26
CA ALA A 75 1.23 -4.49 -9.66
C ALA A 75 2.41 -5.07 -10.45
N SER A 76 3.62 -4.61 -10.18
CA SER A 76 4.84 -5.15 -10.81
C SER A 76 5.09 -6.60 -10.40
N LEU A 77 4.92 -6.94 -9.12
CA LEU A 77 5.04 -8.31 -8.60
C LEU A 77 4.01 -9.25 -9.25
N SER A 78 2.75 -8.83 -9.34
CA SER A 78 1.70 -9.59 -10.04
C SER A 78 2.00 -9.76 -11.52
N GLY A 79 2.54 -8.73 -12.18
CA GLY A 79 2.96 -8.80 -13.58
C GLY A 79 4.10 -9.79 -13.82
N ILE A 80 5.08 -9.86 -12.91
CA ILE A 80 6.17 -10.84 -12.95
C ILE A 80 5.60 -12.25 -12.76
N ALA A 81 4.70 -12.46 -11.79
CA ALA A 81 4.07 -13.74 -11.53
C ALA A 81 3.29 -14.25 -12.75
N SER A 82 2.49 -13.39 -13.39
CA SER A 82 1.74 -13.73 -14.62
C SER A 82 2.66 -14.15 -15.75
N ARG A 83 3.72 -13.36 -16.04
CA ARG A 83 4.67 -13.70 -17.11
C ARG A 83 5.41 -14.99 -16.84
N TYR A 84 5.74 -15.26 -15.58
CA TYR A 84 6.42 -16.48 -15.19
C TYR A 84 5.53 -17.72 -15.42
N GLY A 85 4.24 -17.65 -15.06
CA GLY A 85 3.27 -18.71 -15.37
C GLY A 85 3.07 -18.94 -16.87
N ASP A 86 3.05 -17.87 -17.67
CA ASP A 86 2.95 -17.98 -19.13
C ASP A 86 4.21 -18.63 -19.75
N LEU A 87 5.40 -18.25 -19.27
CA LEU A 87 6.68 -18.83 -19.68
C LEU A 87 6.77 -20.32 -19.31
N ASP A 88 6.33 -20.70 -18.11
CA ASP A 88 6.32 -22.11 -17.70
C ASP A 88 5.37 -22.94 -18.58
N ARG A 89 4.19 -22.41 -18.91
CA ARG A 89 3.24 -23.05 -19.84
C ARG A 89 3.84 -23.22 -21.24
N GLU A 90 4.51 -22.20 -21.76
CA GLU A 90 5.16 -22.23 -23.08
C GLU A 90 6.30 -23.26 -23.14
N LEU A 91 7.14 -23.32 -22.11
CA LEU A 91 8.31 -24.18 -22.08
C LEU A 91 7.98 -25.65 -21.76
N THR A 92 6.97 -25.90 -20.94
CA THR A 92 6.60 -27.26 -20.51
C THR A 92 5.46 -27.87 -21.32
N GLY A 93 4.72 -27.06 -22.08
CA GLY A 93 3.53 -27.48 -22.83
C GLY A 93 2.36 -27.91 -21.94
N ARG A 94 2.45 -27.69 -20.62
CA ARG A 94 1.40 -28.03 -19.66
C ARG A 94 0.56 -26.80 -19.39
N SER A 95 -0.68 -26.79 -19.88
CA SER A 95 -1.74 -26.06 -19.21
C SER A 95 -1.90 -26.71 -17.83
N GLU A 96 -1.93 -25.94 -16.75
CA GLU A 96 -2.24 -26.46 -15.40
C GLU A 96 -3.48 -27.39 -15.41
N PRO A 97 -3.58 -28.36 -14.49
CA PRO A 97 -4.70 -29.29 -14.42
C PRO A 97 -6.07 -28.63 -14.28
#